data_AF-A0A9Q0Y3W6-F1
#
_entry.id   AF-A0A9Q0Y3W6-F1
#
_cell.length_a   1.000
_cell.length_b   1.000
_cell.length_c   1.000
_cell.angle_alpha   90.00
_cell.angle_beta   90.00
_cell.angle_gamma   90.00
#
_symmetry.space_group_name_H-M   'P 1'
#
loop_
_entity.id
_entity.type
_entity.pdbx_description
1 polymer ?
#
loop_
_entity_poly.entity_id
_entity_poly.type
_entity_poly.pdbx_seq_one_letter_code
_entity_poly.pdbx_strand_id
1 'polypeptide(L)'
;MTGVCGCCGALRPRYKRLVDNIFPEDPEDGLVKTNMEKLTFYALSAPEKLDRIGAYLSEKLIRDVSRHRYGYVCIAMEALDQLLMACHCQSINLFVESFLKMVAKLLESEKPDLQILGTNSFVKFANIEEDTPSYHRSYDFFVSRFSEMCHSSHDNMDIRTKIRMAGIKGLQGVVRKTVNDELQANIWDPQHMDKIVPSLLFNLQHAEEMESRSPSPLQTTEKEKENPAELAERCLRELLGRAAYGNIKNAIKPVLIHLDNHSLWEPKTFAIRCFKIVMYSIQPQHSHLVIQQLLSHLDANSKSAATVRAGIVEVLSEAAIIAASGSVGPTVLEVFNTLLRQLRLSIDYALTGTYDGALTGGTKIIKEHEERMFQEAVIKTTGRTGIA
;
A
#
# COMPACT_ATOMS: atom_id res chain seq x y z
N MET A 1 27.15 -50.44 -29.39
CA MET A 1 26.67 -49.74 -30.61
C MET A 1 26.14 -48.38 -30.14
N THR A 2 26.97 -47.32 -30.16
CA THR A 2 26.94 -46.27 -31.20
C THR A 2 25.52 -45.68 -31.32
N GLY A 3 25.18 -44.53 -30.75
CA GLY A 3 25.86 -43.24 -30.83
C GLY A 3 25.02 -42.32 -31.72
N VAL A 4 24.15 -41.49 -31.12
CA VAL A 4 23.39 -40.37 -31.72
C VAL A 4 22.92 -39.51 -30.53
N CYS A 5 23.14 -38.20 -30.37
CA CYS A 5 23.74 -37.14 -31.16
C CYS A 5 24.05 -35.96 -30.22
N GLY A 6 25.33 -35.71 -29.94
CA GLY A 6 25.86 -34.57 -29.18
C GLY A 6 25.95 -33.26 -29.98
N CYS A 7 25.21 -33.10 -31.08
CA CYS A 7 25.32 -31.93 -31.97
C CYS A 7 24.33 -30.79 -31.65
N CYS A 8 23.52 -30.89 -30.59
CA CYS A 8 22.55 -29.84 -30.26
C CYS A 8 23.16 -28.64 -29.51
N GLY A 9 24.36 -28.77 -28.94
CA GLY A 9 25.03 -27.66 -28.23
C GLY A 9 25.61 -26.60 -29.17
N ALA A 10 26.20 -27.03 -30.29
CA ALA A 10 26.95 -26.17 -31.21
C ALA A 10 26.08 -25.32 -32.16
N LEU A 11 24.78 -25.61 -32.26
CA LEU A 11 23.79 -24.84 -33.04
C LEU A 11 22.94 -23.89 -32.18
N ARG A 12 23.06 -23.95 -30.84
CA ARG A 12 22.30 -23.04 -29.97
C ARG A 12 22.83 -21.60 -30.10
N PRO A 13 21.97 -20.58 -30.19
CA PRO A 13 22.39 -19.18 -30.16
C PRO A 13 23.30 -18.87 -28.97
N ARG A 14 24.32 -18.02 -29.17
CA ARG A 14 25.33 -17.69 -28.15
C ARG A 14 24.72 -17.25 -26.82
N TYR A 15 23.69 -16.39 -26.86
CA TYR A 15 23.02 -15.90 -25.66
C TYR A 15 22.40 -17.02 -24.82
N LYS A 16 21.82 -18.06 -25.45
CA LYS A 16 21.24 -19.21 -24.71
C LYS A 16 22.31 -20.01 -23.98
N ARG A 17 23.48 -20.19 -24.59
CA ARG A 17 24.61 -20.89 -23.94
C ARG A 17 25.14 -20.09 -22.76
N LEU A 18 25.27 -18.77 -22.91
CA LEU A 18 25.71 -17.91 -21.81
C LEU A 18 24.73 -17.98 -20.64
N VAL A 19 23.43 -17.93 -20.91
CA VAL A 19 22.39 -18.12 -19.89
C VAL A 19 22.46 -19.51 -19.27
N ASP A 20 22.54 -20.58 -20.07
CA ASP A 20 22.58 -21.95 -19.53
C ASP A 20 23.80 -22.17 -18.62
N ASN A 21 24.94 -21.54 -18.93
CA ASN A 21 26.18 -21.65 -18.15
C ASN A 21 26.14 -20.96 -16.78
N ILE A 22 25.18 -20.08 -16.50
CA ILE A 22 25.06 -19.47 -15.17
C ILE A 22 24.41 -20.44 -14.15
N PHE A 23 23.76 -21.49 -14.64
CA PHE A 23 23.12 -22.50 -13.81
C PHE A 23 24.08 -23.66 -13.53
N PRO A 24 24.38 -23.97 -12.26
CA PRO A 24 25.16 -25.15 -11.88
C PRO A 24 24.38 -26.45 -12.09
N GLU A 25 25.08 -27.58 -11.96
CA GLU A 25 24.43 -28.90 -11.92
C GLU A 25 23.61 -29.07 -10.64
N ASP A 26 24.17 -28.69 -9.48
CA ASP A 26 23.47 -28.66 -8.20
C ASP A 26 22.96 -27.25 -7.89
N PRO A 27 21.63 -27.03 -7.70
CA PRO A 27 21.10 -25.72 -7.37
C PRO A 27 21.64 -25.12 -6.05
N GLU A 28 22.16 -25.92 -5.12
CA GLU A 28 22.73 -25.41 -3.85
C GLU A 28 24.05 -24.66 -4.06
N ASP A 29 24.74 -24.88 -5.18
CA ASP A 29 25.97 -24.15 -5.54
C ASP A 29 25.70 -22.67 -5.88
N GLY A 30 24.43 -22.32 -6.12
CA GLY A 30 24.00 -20.96 -6.43
C GLY A 30 24.47 -20.44 -7.79
N LEU A 31 24.29 -19.14 -8.02
CA LEU A 31 24.61 -18.51 -9.29
C LEU A 31 26.13 -18.51 -9.58
N VAL A 32 26.52 -19.04 -10.73
CA VAL A 32 27.93 -19.11 -11.15
C VAL A 32 28.45 -17.71 -11.53
N LYS A 33 29.04 -17.00 -10.55
CA LYS A 33 29.46 -15.59 -10.65
C LYS A 33 30.28 -15.25 -11.90
N THR A 34 31.31 -16.04 -12.21
CA THR A 34 32.18 -15.79 -13.37
C THR A 34 31.43 -15.90 -14.70
N ASN A 35 30.41 -16.76 -14.79
CA ASN A 35 29.57 -16.88 -15.99
C ASN A 35 28.51 -15.78 -16.04
N MET A 36 28.03 -15.34 -14.87
CA MET A 36 27.16 -14.18 -14.75
C MET A 36 27.85 -12.90 -15.24
N GLU A 37 29.09 -12.64 -14.83
CA GLU A 37 29.88 -11.49 -15.31
C GLU A 37 30.02 -11.48 -16.85
N LYS A 38 30.27 -12.65 -17.45
CA LYS A 38 30.31 -12.80 -18.92
C LYS A 38 28.96 -12.51 -19.57
N LEU A 39 27.87 -12.95 -18.95
CA LEU A 39 26.52 -12.68 -19.43
C LEU A 39 26.19 -11.19 -19.33
N THR A 40 26.52 -10.53 -18.21
CA THR A 40 26.36 -9.09 -18.01
C THR A 40 27.17 -8.30 -19.04
N PHE A 41 28.45 -8.64 -19.24
CA PHE A 41 29.29 -7.99 -20.24
C PHE A 41 28.71 -8.15 -21.66
N TYR A 42 28.21 -9.34 -21.98
CA TYR A 42 27.57 -9.60 -23.27
C TYR A 42 26.28 -8.77 -23.44
N ALA A 43 25.45 -8.67 -22.41
CA ALA A 43 24.23 -7.87 -22.41
C ALA A 43 24.52 -6.37 -22.59
N LEU A 44 25.54 -5.84 -21.91
CA LEU A 44 25.98 -4.45 -22.05
C LEU A 44 26.57 -4.15 -23.44
N SER A 45 27.29 -5.12 -24.02
CA SER A 45 27.88 -4.97 -25.36
C SER A 45 26.86 -5.09 -26.49
N ALA A 46 25.73 -5.74 -26.25
CA ALA A 46 24.68 -5.99 -27.25
C ALA A 46 23.28 -5.82 -26.64
N PRO A 47 22.82 -4.56 -26.41
CA PRO A 47 21.53 -4.28 -25.76
C PRO A 47 20.33 -4.91 -26.48
N GLU A 48 20.39 -5.09 -27.80
CA GLU A 48 19.36 -5.75 -28.61
C GLU A 48 19.27 -7.28 -28.42
N LYS A 49 20.10 -7.83 -27.53
CA LYS A 49 20.00 -9.24 -27.07
C LYS A 49 19.45 -9.35 -25.67
N LEU A 50 19.38 -8.24 -24.92
CA LEU A 50 18.91 -8.22 -23.54
C LEU A 50 17.45 -8.69 -23.46
N ASP A 51 16.63 -8.26 -24.41
CA ASP A 51 15.25 -8.73 -24.62
C ASP A 51 15.16 -10.27 -24.73
N ARG A 52 16.01 -10.89 -25.56
CA ARG A 52 16.04 -12.34 -25.79
C ARG A 52 16.58 -13.10 -24.58
N ILE A 53 17.53 -12.51 -23.86
CA ILE A 53 18.06 -13.06 -22.60
C ILE A 53 16.94 -13.07 -21.55
N GLY A 54 16.24 -11.94 -21.37
CA GLY A 54 15.12 -11.82 -20.45
C GLY A 54 13.99 -12.81 -20.78
N ALA A 55 13.59 -12.91 -22.05
CA ALA A 55 12.55 -13.84 -22.48
C ALA A 55 12.94 -15.30 -22.20
N TYR A 56 14.19 -15.69 -22.48
CA TYR A 56 14.67 -17.05 -22.24
C TYR A 56 14.78 -17.39 -20.74
N LEU A 57 15.24 -16.44 -19.92
CA LEU A 57 15.22 -16.58 -18.46
C LEU A 57 13.79 -16.72 -17.93
N SER A 58 12.85 -15.95 -18.47
CA SER A 58 11.42 -16.02 -18.12
C SER A 58 10.82 -17.38 -18.43
N GLU A 59 11.02 -17.90 -19.65
CA GLU A 59 10.57 -19.24 -20.02
C GLU A 59 11.17 -20.32 -19.10
N LYS A 60 12.45 -20.19 -18.76
CA LYS A 60 13.14 -21.14 -17.89
C LYS A 60 12.59 -21.11 -16.47
N LEU A 61 12.43 -19.93 -15.87
CA LEU A 61 11.88 -19.77 -14.53
C LEU A 61 10.45 -20.30 -14.46
N ILE A 62 9.58 -19.94 -15.41
CA ILE A 62 8.18 -20.42 -15.42
C ILE A 62 8.14 -21.96 -15.47
N ARG A 63 9.02 -22.56 -16.29
CA ARG A 63 9.17 -24.02 -16.36
C ARG A 63 9.66 -24.60 -15.03
N ASP A 64 10.62 -23.97 -14.37
CA ASP A 64 11.19 -24.47 -13.11
C ASP A 64 10.24 -24.31 -11.92
N VAL A 65 9.42 -23.27 -11.91
CA VAL A 65 8.29 -23.13 -10.99
C VAL A 65 7.31 -24.29 -11.18
N SER A 66 6.90 -24.60 -12.43
CA SER A 66 5.97 -25.70 -12.70
C SER A 66 6.53 -27.09 -12.33
N ARG A 67 7.86 -27.24 -12.38
CA ARG A 67 8.58 -28.47 -12.04
C ARG A 67 9.03 -28.53 -10.59
N HIS A 68 8.65 -27.55 -9.77
CA HIS A 68 9.00 -27.48 -8.35
C HIS A 68 10.51 -27.44 -8.08
N ARG A 69 11.31 -26.90 -9.02
CA ARG A 69 12.78 -26.81 -8.90
C ARG A 69 13.21 -25.43 -8.39
N TYR A 70 12.90 -25.14 -7.13
CA TYR A 70 12.98 -23.78 -6.60
C TYR A 70 14.40 -23.22 -6.46
N GLY A 71 15.42 -24.05 -6.26
CA GLY A 71 16.80 -23.57 -6.25
C GLY A 71 17.21 -22.92 -7.59
N TYR A 72 16.82 -23.50 -8.73
CA TYR A 72 17.03 -22.86 -10.03
C TYR A 72 16.15 -21.62 -10.24
N VAL A 73 14.97 -21.56 -9.61
CA VAL A 73 14.12 -20.34 -9.62
C VAL A 73 14.84 -19.19 -8.91
N CYS A 74 15.46 -19.45 -7.76
CA CYS A 74 16.27 -18.46 -7.04
C CYS A 74 17.43 -17.96 -7.89
N ILE A 75 18.18 -18.87 -8.54
CA ILE A 75 19.30 -18.52 -9.42
C ILE A 75 18.83 -17.67 -10.61
N ALA A 76 17.69 -18.02 -11.22
CA ALA A 76 17.14 -17.26 -12.34
C ALA A 76 16.72 -15.84 -11.93
N MET A 77 16.12 -15.67 -10.75
CA MET A 77 15.78 -14.34 -10.21
C MET A 77 17.02 -13.53 -9.86
N GLU A 78 18.03 -14.14 -9.23
CA GLU A 78 19.27 -13.45 -8.88
C GLU A 78 20.01 -12.96 -10.13
N ALA A 79 20.12 -13.81 -11.17
CA ALA A 79 20.71 -13.41 -12.44
C ALA A 79 19.97 -12.23 -13.07
N LEU A 80 18.63 -12.25 -13.01
CA LEU A 80 17.79 -11.22 -13.57
C LEU A 80 17.91 -9.89 -12.81
N ASP A 81 17.95 -9.93 -11.47
CA ASP A 81 18.22 -8.77 -10.63
C ASP A 81 19.57 -8.15 -10.98
N GLN A 82 20.62 -8.97 -11.15
CA GLN A 82 21.95 -8.47 -11.53
C GLN A 82 21.97 -7.83 -12.92
N LEU A 83 21.28 -8.42 -13.91
CA LEU A 83 21.14 -7.82 -15.24
C LEU A 83 20.39 -6.49 -15.18
N LEU A 84 19.32 -6.44 -14.39
CA LEU A 84 18.51 -5.24 -14.21
C LEU A 84 19.29 -4.10 -13.54
N MET A 85 20.13 -4.43 -12.56
CA MET A 85 20.98 -3.44 -11.87
C MET A 85 22.20 -3.03 -12.70
N ALA A 86 22.69 -3.87 -13.60
CA ALA A 86 23.85 -3.55 -14.43
C ALA A 86 23.50 -2.77 -15.70
N CYS A 87 22.31 -3.02 -16.26
CA CYS A 87 21.83 -2.36 -17.46
C CYS A 87 20.94 -1.17 -17.06
N HIS A 88 21.28 0.06 -17.44
CA HIS A 88 20.48 1.27 -17.19
C HIS A 88 20.10 2.02 -18.48
N CYS A 89 20.06 1.33 -19.62
CA CYS A 89 19.86 1.96 -20.93
C CYS A 89 18.38 2.08 -21.35
N GLN A 90 18.09 3.04 -22.25
CA GLN A 90 16.75 3.34 -22.81
C GLN A 90 16.05 2.16 -23.54
N SER A 91 16.69 1.00 -23.67
CA SER A 91 16.21 -0.19 -24.40
C SER A 91 15.69 -1.32 -23.49
N ILE A 92 15.58 -1.11 -22.17
CA ILE A 92 15.25 -2.17 -21.20
C ILE A 92 13.74 -2.50 -21.17
N ASN A 93 12.84 -1.73 -21.81
CA ASN A 93 11.39 -1.94 -21.67
C ASN A 93 10.90 -3.39 -21.88
N LEU A 94 11.36 -4.08 -22.92
CA LEU A 94 11.00 -5.50 -23.17
C LEU A 94 11.64 -6.47 -22.15
N PHE A 95 12.83 -6.12 -21.66
CA PHE A 95 13.47 -6.86 -20.58
C PHE A 95 12.70 -6.67 -19.26
N VAL A 96 12.26 -5.45 -18.94
CA VAL A 96 11.39 -5.19 -17.79
C VAL A 96 10.09 -5.98 -17.91
N GLU A 97 9.49 -6.07 -19.10
CA GLU A 97 8.29 -6.89 -19.30
C GLU A 97 8.54 -8.37 -18.97
N SER A 98 9.65 -8.93 -19.45
CA SER A 98 10.07 -10.29 -19.11
C SER A 98 10.31 -10.46 -17.60
N PHE A 99 10.89 -9.44 -16.95
CA PHE A 99 11.11 -9.39 -15.51
C PHE A 99 9.81 -9.35 -14.72
N LEU A 100 8.90 -8.45 -15.05
CA LEU A 100 7.60 -8.33 -14.39
C LEU A 100 6.78 -9.61 -14.58
N LYS A 101 6.87 -10.27 -15.73
CA LYS A 101 6.25 -11.58 -15.95
C LYS A 101 6.80 -12.67 -15.01
N MET A 102 8.12 -12.68 -14.77
CA MET A 102 8.75 -13.60 -13.82
C MET A 102 8.31 -13.32 -12.39
N VAL A 103 8.36 -12.05 -11.97
CA VAL A 103 7.88 -11.62 -10.65
C VAL A 103 6.41 -12.02 -10.47
N ALA A 104 5.54 -11.72 -11.44
CA ALA A 104 4.14 -12.07 -11.39
C ALA A 104 3.94 -13.59 -11.18
N LYS A 105 4.69 -14.42 -11.90
CA LYS A 105 4.66 -15.88 -11.73
C LYS A 105 5.03 -16.33 -10.32
N LEU A 106 5.99 -15.66 -9.67
CA LEU A 106 6.36 -15.96 -8.28
C LEU A 106 5.30 -15.53 -7.29
N LEU A 107 4.68 -14.36 -7.50
CA LEU A 107 3.63 -13.84 -6.63
C LEU A 107 2.34 -14.66 -6.72
N GLU A 108 2.03 -15.25 -7.89
CA GLU A 108 0.92 -16.21 -8.09
C GLU A 108 1.09 -17.50 -7.29
N SER A 109 2.32 -17.84 -6.85
CA SER A 109 2.55 -19.04 -6.06
C SER A 109 1.91 -18.95 -4.68
N GLU A 110 1.45 -20.08 -4.15
CA GLU A 110 1.00 -20.20 -2.76
C GLU A 110 2.17 -20.29 -1.78
N LYS A 111 3.41 -20.48 -2.27
CA LYS A 111 4.60 -20.60 -1.41
C LYS A 111 5.08 -19.24 -0.91
N PRO A 112 5.16 -19.02 0.42
CA PRO A 112 5.60 -17.76 1.00
C PRO A 112 6.99 -17.33 0.52
N ASP A 113 7.93 -18.26 0.42
CA ASP A 113 9.32 -17.95 0.01
C ASP A 113 9.40 -17.40 -1.42
N LEU A 114 8.55 -17.91 -2.34
CA LEU A 114 8.50 -17.41 -3.70
C LEU A 114 7.85 -16.04 -3.78
N GLN A 115 6.77 -15.81 -3.01
CA GLN A 115 6.14 -14.50 -2.92
C GLN A 115 7.13 -13.45 -2.40
N ILE A 116 7.87 -13.78 -1.33
CA ILE A 116 8.89 -12.91 -0.74
C ILE A 116 10.03 -12.66 -1.73
N LEU A 117 10.51 -13.68 -2.44
CA LEU A 117 11.53 -13.54 -3.47
C LEU A 117 11.08 -12.59 -4.59
N GLY A 118 9.87 -12.80 -5.12
CA GLY A 118 9.29 -11.94 -6.16
C GLY A 118 9.14 -10.49 -5.70
N THR A 119 8.61 -10.28 -4.49
CA THR A 119 8.53 -8.93 -3.90
C THR A 119 9.91 -8.29 -3.78
N ASN A 120 10.91 -9.00 -3.25
CA ASN A 120 12.24 -8.42 -3.05
C ASN A 120 12.87 -7.97 -4.38
N SER A 121 12.75 -8.77 -5.43
CA SER A 121 13.17 -8.37 -6.78
C SER A 121 12.39 -7.16 -7.29
N PHE A 122 11.06 -7.15 -7.12
CA PHE A 122 10.22 -6.01 -7.50
C PHE A 122 10.63 -4.71 -6.78
N VAL A 123 10.97 -4.80 -5.49
CA VAL A 123 11.43 -3.64 -4.71
C VAL A 123 12.79 -3.13 -5.21
N LYS A 124 13.73 -4.03 -5.57
CA LYS A 124 14.99 -3.62 -6.20
C LYS A 124 14.72 -2.86 -7.49
N PHE A 125 13.86 -3.41 -8.35
CA PHE A 125 13.40 -2.75 -9.57
C PHE A 125 12.76 -1.38 -9.29
N ALA A 126 11.91 -1.30 -8.27
CA ALA A 126 11.20 -0.08 -7.89
C ALA A 126 12.13 1.08 -7.51
N ASN A 127 13.34 0.77 -7.03
CA ASN A 127 14.35 1.75 -6.62
C ASN A 127 15.28 2.20 -7.76
N ILE A 128 15.16 1.63 -8.96
CA ILE A 128 15.92 2.06 -10.13
C ILE A 128 15.21 3.26 -10.76
N GLU A 129 15.91 4.37 -10.96
CA GLU A 129 15.39 5.52 -11.69
C GLU A 129 15.32 5.19 -13.20
N GLU A 130 14.19 5.49 -13.83
CA GLU A 130 14.00 5.27 -15.27
C GLU A 130 14.04 6.63 -15.98
N ASP A 131 15.03 6.85 -16.85
CA ASP A 131 15.18 8.09 -17.63
C ASP A 131 14.04 8.30 -18.65
N THR A 132 13.31 7.24 -19.00
CA THR A 132 12.24 7.27 -19.98
C THR A 132 10.96 6.68 -19.38
N PRO A 133 9.84 7.44 -19.36
CA PRO A 133 8.54 6.94 -18.91
C PRO A 133 8.12 5.67 -19.68
N SER A 134 7.58 4.68 -18.97
CA SER A 134 7.14 3.41 -19.56
C SER A 134 5.62 3.42 -19.79
N TYR A 135 5.19 3.95 -20.93
CA TYR A 135 3.78 4.19 -21.26
C TYR A 135 2.89 2.93 -21.36
N HIS A 136 3.47 1.73 -21.46
CA HIS A 136 2.71 0.48 -21.64
C HIS A 136 2.64 -0.40 -20.39
N ARG A 137 3.25 0.03 -19.28
CA ARG A 137 3.35 -0.79 -18.09
C ARG A 137 2.12 -0.61 -17.20
N SER A 138 1.37 -1.69 -16.99
CA SER A 138 0.30 -1.75 -16.00
C SER A 138 0.78 -2.42 -14.73
N TYR A 139 0.40 -1.85 -13.58
CA TYR A 139 0.68 -2.40 -12.27
C TYR A 139 -0.56 -2.99 -11.58
N ASP A 140 -1.70 -3.09 -12.26
CA ASP A 140 -3.00 -3.47 -11.69
C ASP A 140 -2.94 -4.86 -11.02
N PHE A 141 -2.26 -5.80 -11.67
CA PHE A 141 -1.98 -7.13 -11.12
C PHE A 141 -1.17 -7.03 -9.81
N PHE A 142 -0.09 -6.23 -9.81
CA PHE A 142 0.79 -6.06 -8.66
C PHE A 142 0.07 -5.37 -7.50
N VAL A 143 -0.72 -4.32 -7.76
CA VAL A 143 -1.57 -3.66 -6.76
C VAL A 143 -2.50 -4.68 -6.12
N SER A 144 -3.20 -5.47 -6.94
CA SER A 144 -4.16 -6.47 -6.44
C SER A 144 -3.45 -7.55 -5.62
N ARG A 145 -2.35 -8.09 -6.13
CA ARG A 145 -1.64 -9.20 -5.48
C ARG A 145 -0.91 -8.79 -4.21
N PHE A 146 -0.24 -7.63 -4.20
CA PHE A 146 0.41 -7.13 -2.99
C PHE A 146 -0.61 -6.72 -1.92
N SER A 147 -1.76 -6.17 -2.30
CA SER A 147 -2.87 -5.90 -1.37
C SER A 147 -3.38 -7.20 -0.72
N GLU A 148 -3.56 -8.26 -1.50
CA GLU A 148 -3.94 -9.58 -0.96
C GLU A 148 -2.91 -10.11 0.05
N MET A 149 -1.60 -9.98 -0.26
CA MET A 149 -0.52 -10.37 0.66
C MET A 149 -0.55 -9.58 1.98
N CYS A 150 -0.92 -8.28 1.95
CA CYS A 150 -1.12 -7.48 3.16
C CYS A 150 -2.21 -8.03 4.09
N HIS A 151 -3.15 -8.81 3.56
CA HIS A 151 -4.25 -9.45 4.31
C HIS A 151 -3.99 -10.93 4.62
N SER A 152 -2.77 -11.44 4.42
CA SER A 152 -2.44 -12.84 4.67
C SER A 152 -2.92 -13.33 6.05
N SER A 153 -3.61 -14.47 6.04
CA SER A 153 -4.15 -15.17 7.21
C SER A 153 -3.43 -16.49 7.49
N HIS A 154 -2.15 -16.59 7.09
CA HIS A 154 -1.36 -17.80 7.27
C HIS A 154 -1.29 -18.25 8.75
N ASP A 155 -1.38 -19.55 8.99
CA ASP A 155 -1.46 -20.14 10.34
C ASP A 155 -0.24 -19.79 11.19
N ASN A 156 0.95 -20.02 10.65
CA ASN A 156 2.21 -19.64 11.28
C ASN A 156 2.36 -18.10 11.32
N MET A 157 2.51 -17.55 12.53
CA MET A 157 2.60 -16.11 12.77
C MET A 157 3.82 -15.45 12.12
N ASP A 158 5.00 -16.07 12.16
CA ASP A 158 6.21 -15.52 11.54
C ASP A 158 6.09 -15.46 10.03
N ILE A 159 5.54 -16.52 9.42
CA ILE A 159 5.30 -16.59 7.98
C ILE A 159 4.25 -15.54 7.59
N ARG A 160 3.14 -15.44 8.35
CA ARG A 160 2.11 -14.42 8.15
C ARG A 160 2.71 -13.01 8.16
N THR A 161 3.51 -12.70 9.17
CA THR A 161 4.21 -11.41 9.28
C THR A 161 5.10 -11.15 8.07
N LYS A 162 5.92 -12.12 7.66
CA LYS A 162 6.79 -11.99 6.47
C LYS A 162 6.01 -11.75 5.18
N ILE A 163 4.89 -12.46 4.96
CA ILE A 163 4.04 -12.26 3.78
C ILE A 163 3.42 -10.86 3.80
N ARG A 164 2.88 -10.42 4.95
CA ARG A 164 2.28 -9.09 5.09
C ARG A 164 3.31 -7.99 4.85
N MET A 165 4.51 -8.11 5.42
CA MET A 165 5.63 -7.20 5.16
C MET A 165 5.99 -7.17 3.67
N ALA A 166 6.06 -8.33 3.01
CA ALA A 166 6.32 -8.40 1.58
C ALA A 166 5.21 -7.71 0.76
N GLY A 167 3.94 -7.87 1.14
CA GLY A 167 2.83 -7.13 0.53
C GLY A 167 3.02 -5.62 0.64
N ILE A 168 3.33 -5.11 1.84
CA ILE A 168 3.52 -3.66 2.06
C ILE A 168 4.73 -3.14 1.28
N LYS A 169 5.87 -3.85 1.29
CA LYS A 169 7.07 -3.45 0.51
C LYS A 169 6.76 -3.42 -1.00
N GLY A 170 5.99 -4.39 -1.47
CA GLY A 170 5.51 -4.44 -2.86
C GLY A 170 4.66 -3.23 -3.22
N LEU A 171 3.65 -2.91 -2.39
CA LEU A 171 2.81 -1.71 -2.56
C LEU A 171 3.65 -0.43 -2.55
N GLN A 172 4.60 -0.30 -1.62
CA GLN A 172 5.52 0.84 -1.57
C GLN A 172 6.34 0.96 -2.87
N GLY A 173 6.79 -0.16 -3.43
CA GLY A 173 7.47 -0.19 -4.73
C GLY A 173 6.59 0.31 -5.88
N VAL A 174 5.30 -0.08 -5.90
CA VAL A 174 4.34 0.41 -6.90
C VAL A 174 4.14 1.92 -6.75
N VAL A 175 3.97 2.41 -5.51
CA VAL A 175 3.83 3.84 -5.22
C VAL A 175 5.05 4.64 -5.69
N ARG A 176 6.27 4.11 -5.56
CA ARG A 176 7.48 4.75 -6.11
C ARG A 176 7.48 4.86 -7.62
N LYS A 177 7.06 3.80 -8.31
CA LYS A 177 7.09 3.75 -9.78
C LYS A 177 5.99 4.55 -10.47
N THR A 178 4.87 4.78 -9.79
CA THR A 178 3.65 5.31 -10.43
C THR A 178 3.34 6.75 -10.06
N VAL A 179 3.74 7.24 -8.89
CA VAL A 179 3.21 8.52 -8.40
C VAL A 179 3.84 9.75 -9.07
N ASN A 180 5.06 9.62 -9.61
CA ASN A 180 5.76 10.73 -10.29
C ASN A 180 5.55 10.74 -11.80
N ASP A 181 4.77 9.81 -12.36
CA ASP A 181 4.59 9.66 -13.80
C ASP A 181 3.17 10.08 -14.20
N GLU A 182 3.01 11.33 -14.61
CA GLU A 182 1.73 11.91 -15.06
C GLU A 182 1.14 11.21 -16.30
N LEU A 183 1.92 10.34 -16.95
CA LEU A 183 1.57 9.67 -18.21
C LEU A 183 1.27 8.17 -18.04
N GLN A 184 1.38 7.63 -16.83
CA GLN A 184 1.05 6.22 -16.51
C GLN A 184 -0.40 6.05 -16.03
N ALA A 185 -0.84 4.79 -15.96
CA ALA A 185 -2.10 4.41 -15.31
C ALA A 185 -2.14 5.03 -13.90
N ASN A 186 -3.17 5.84 -13.66
CA ASN A 186 -3.22 6.68 -12.49
C ASN A 186 -3.39 5.80 -11.24
N ILE A 187 -2.33 5.69 -10.45
CA ILE A 187 -2.37 4.99 -9.16
C ILE A 187 -3.45 5.59 -8.24
N TRP A 188 -3.81 6.85 -8.45
CA TRP A 188 -4.86 7.55 -7.71
C TRP A 188 -6.28 7.21 -8.15
N ASP A 189 -6.45 6.37 -9.17
CA ASP A 189 -7.78 5.91 -9.55
C ASP A 189 -8.41 5.09 -8.41
N PRO A 190 -9.74 5.20 -8.20
CA PRO A 190 -10.43 4.48 -7.14
C PRO A 190 -10.14 2.97 -7.14
N GLN A 191 -10.05 2.34 -8.32
CA GLN A 191 -9.75 0.90 -8.46
C GLN A 191 -8.45 0.44 -7.76
N HIS A 192 -7.48 1.36 -7.62
CA HIS A 192 -6.21 1.11 -6.95
C HIS A 192 -6.25 1.58 -5.50
N MET A 193 -6.73 2.81 -5.25
CA MET A 193 -6.79 3.40 -3.92
C MET A 193 -7.70 2.60 -2.96
N ASP A 194 -8.80 2.04 -3.47
CA ASP A 194 -9.74 1.19 -2.73
C ASP A 194 -9.12 -0.17 -2.32
N LYS A 195 -7.92 -0.50 -2.82
CA LYS A 195 -7.15 -1.69 -2.40
C LYS A 195 -5.96 -1.31 -1.53
N ILE A 196 -5.19 -0.30 -1.96
CA ILE A 196 -3.93 0.11 -1.33
C ILE A 196 -4.20 0.66 0.08
N VAL A 197 -5.08 1.65 0.19
CA VAL A 197 -5.29 2.34 1.47
C VAL A 197 -5.86 1.38 2.53
N PRO A 198 -6.93 0.60 2.26
CA PRO A 198 -7.42 -0.37 3.24
C PRO A 198 -6.40 -1.44 3.65
N SER A 199 -5.53 -1.87 2.73
CA SER A 199 -4.47 -2.84 3.02
C SER A 199 -3.43 -2.31 4.00
N LEU A 200 -3.07 -1.02 3.88
CA LEU A 200 -2.15 -0.36 4.80
C LEU A 200 -2.81 -0.13 6.17
N LEU A 201 -4.07 0.34 6.18
CA LEU A 201 -4.83 0.56 7.42
C LEU A 201 -5.05 -0.73 8.21
N PHE A 202 -5.34 -1.84 7.54
CA PHE A 202 -5.48 -3.15 8.17
C PHE A 202 -4.21 -3.56 8.95
N ASN A 203 -3.03 -3.30 8.38
CA ASN A 203 -1.76 -3.60 9.04
C ASN A 203 -1.43 -2.62 10.18
N LEU A 204 -1.89 -1.37 10.08
CA LEU A 204 -1.79 -0.40 11.18
C LEU A 204 -2.65 -0.80 12.38
N GLN A 205 -3.88 -1.26 12.14
CA GLN A 205 -4.81 -1.68 13.19
C GLN A 205 -4.28 -2.89 13.98
N HIS A 206 -3.75 -3.90 13.27
CA HIS A 206 -3.32 -5.16 13.90
C HIS A 206 -2.19 -4.96 14.93
N ALA A 207 -1.37 -3.92 14.82
CA ALA A 207 -0.36 -3.64 15.85
C ALA A 207 -0.97 -3.17 17.19
N GLU A 208 -2.04 -2.36 17.16
CA GLU A 208 -2.71 -1.89 18.38
C GLU A 208 -3.39 -3.04 19.15
N GLU A 209 -3.91 -4.04 18.43
CA GLU A 209 -4.49 -5.24 19.04
C GLU A 209 -3.44 -6.15 19.69
N MET A 210 -2.20 -6.17 19.18
CA MET A 210 -1.10 -6.97 19.75
C MET A 210 -0.45 -6.28 20.96
N GLU A 211 -0.31 -4.95 20.92
CA GLU A 211 0.22 -4.16 22.05
C GLU A 211 -0.75 -4.15 23.25
N SER A 212 -2.06 -4.03 23.00
CA SER A 212 -3.08 -4.05 24.06
C SER A 212 -3.25 -5.39 24.78
N ARG A 213 -2.80 -6.51 24.18
CA ARG A 213 -2.91 -7.87 24.74
C ARG A 213 -1.68 -8.34 25.54
N SER A 214 -0.62 -7.53 25.65
CA SER A 214 0.67 -7.97 26.20
C SER A 214 1.09 -7.18 27.46
N PRO A 215 0.84 -7.70 28.69
CA PRO A 215 1.24 -7.01 29.93
C PRO A 215 2.58 -7.46 30.54
N SER A 216 3.48 -8.16 29.82
CA SER A 216 4.70 -8.73 30.42
C SER A 216 6.00 -8.06 29.94
N PRO A 217 6.77 -7.39 30.82
CA PRO A 217 7.99 -6.65 30.48
C PRO A 217 9.27 -7.52 30.54
N LEU A 218 9.18 -8.81 30.23
CA LEU A 218 10.31 -9.72 30.34
C LEU A 218 10.29 -10.76 29.23
N GLN A 219 10.74 -10.37 28.03
CA GLN A 219 11.45 -11.27 27.14
C GLN A 219 12.26 -10.50 26.09
N THR A 220 13.56 -10.54 26.32
CA THR A 220 14.64 -10.69 25.33
C THR A 220 14.85 -9.58 24.29
N THR A 221 16.06 -9.02 24.36
CA THR A 221 16.81 -8.42 23.25
C THR A 221 16.59 -9.17 21.93
N GLU A 222 15.64 -8.72 21.12
CA GLU A 222 15.53 -9.14 19.73
C GLU A 222 15.76 -7.91 18.86
N LYS A 223 16.78 -8.00 18.02
CA LYS A 223 17.15 -7.09 16.92
C LYS A 223 15.94 -6.34 16.38
N GLU A 224 16.10 -5.04 16.10
CA GLU A 224 15.23 -4.17 15.28
C GLU A 224 14.53 -4.93 14.13
N LYS A 225 13.48 -5.70 14.44
CA LYS A 225 12.68 -6.42 13.46
C LYS A 225 11.62 -5.42 13.05
N GLU A 226 11.84 -4.86 11.87
CA GLU A 226 10.94 -3.92 11.20
C GLU A 226 9.48 -4.42 11.30
N ASN A 227 8.61 -3.64 11.96
CA ASN A 227 7.22 -4.02 12.25
C ASN A 227 6.32 -3.76 11.02
N PRO A 228 5.40 -4.68 10.64
CA PRO A 228 4.40 -4.42 9.60
C PRO A 228 3.67 -3.08 9.74
N ALA A 229 3.31 -2.65 10.95
CA ALA A 229 2.58 -1.40 11.15
C ALA A 229 3.45 -0.17 10.87
N GLU A 230 4.71 -0.16 11.32
CA GLU A 230 5.65 0.94 11.02
C GLU A 230 5.95 1.03 9.52
N LEU A 231 6.06 -0.11 8.84
CA LEU A 231 6.23 -0.17 7.40
C LEU A 231 4.96 0.32 6.67
N ALA A 232 3.77 -0.06 7.12
CA ALA A 232 2.50 0.40 6.56
C ALA A 232 2.32 1.91 6.76
N GLU A 233 2.68 2.44 7.93
CA GLU A 233 2.68 3.88 8.20
C GLU A 233 3.60 4.60 7.23
N ARG A 234 4.87 4.18 7.11
CA ARG A 234 5.83 4.79 6.18
C ARG A 234 5.33 4.75 4.73
N CYS A 235 4.74 3.64 4.30
CA CYS A 235 4.18 3.52 2.96
C CYS A 235 2.99 4.47 2.75
N LEU A 236 2.08 4.58 3.72
CA LEU A 236 0.94 5.52 3.66
C LEU A 236 1.41 6.97 3.63
N ARG A 237 2.41 7.33 4.44
CA ARG A 237 3.03 8.67 4.44
C ARG A 237 3.67 8.98 3.10
N GLU A 238 4.41 8.04 2.52
CA GLU A 238 5.06 8.19 1.21
C GLU A 238 4.04 8.38 0.08
N LEU A 239 2.93 7.62 0.10
CA LEU A 239 1.82 7.80 -0.83
C LEU A 239 1.24 9.21 -0.69
N LEU A 240 0.77 9.57 0.50
CA LEU A 240 0.05 10.82 0.76
C LEU A 240 0.91 12.07 0.56
N GLY A 241 2.22 11.99 0.83
CA GLY A 241 3.16 13.11 0.62
C GLY A 241 3.32 13.52 -0.84
N ARG A 242 2.92 12.65 -1.77
CA ARG A 242 2.93 12.93 -3.21
C ARG A 242 1.54 13.21 -3.78
N ALA A 243 0.49 13.26 -2.97
CA ALA A 243 -0.86 13.53 -3.43
C ALA A 243 -1.04 14.99 -3.88
N ALA A 244 -1.33 15.19 -5.16
CA ALA A 244 -1.75 16.47 -5.73
C ALA A 244 -3.23 16.77 -5.43
N TYR A 245 -3.65 18.03 -5.61
CA TYR A 245 -5.00 18.54 -5.33
C TYR A 245 -6.12 17.60 -5.79
N GLY A 246 -6.10 17.15 -7.06
CA GLY A 246 -7.15 16.29 -7.64
C GLY A 246 -7.21 14.88 -7.05
N ASN A 247 -6.13 14.42 -6.41
CA ASN A 247 -5.98 13.04 -5.95
C ASN A 247 -6.28 12.88 -4.45
N ILE A 248 -6.30 13.97 -3.68
CA ILE A 248 -6.57 13.94 -2.24
C ILE A 248 -7.89 13.22 -1.95
N LYS A 249 -8.96 13.55 -2.69
CA LYS A 249 -10.26 12.90 -2.50
C LYS A 249 -10.20 11.38 -2.65
N ASN A 250 -9.50 10.89 -3.67
CA ASN A 250 -9.37 9.46 -3.94
C ASN A 250 -8.49 8.75 -2.90
N ALA A 251 -7.56 9.47 -2.27
CA ALA A 251 -6.74 8.95 -1.19
C ALA A 251 -7.48 8.90 0.16
N ILE A 252 -8.33 9.90 0.45
CA ILE A 252 -9.04 10.02 1.74
C ILE A 252 -10.33 9.18 1.78
N LYS A 253 -11.06 9.08 0.68
CA LYS A 253 -12.33 8.34 0.63
C LYS A 253 -12.20 6.89 1.11
N PRO A 254 -11.18 6.10 0.72
CA PRO A 254 -11.00 4.74 1.24
C PRO A 254 -10.66 4.70 2.73
N VAL A 255 -10.01 5.73 3.29
CA VAL A 255 -9.76 5.84 4.74
C VAL A 255 -11.09 5.92 5.48
N LEU A 256 -11.98 6.82 5.05
CA LEU A 256 -13.31 6.99 5.65
C LEU A 256 -14.14 5.71 5.55
N ILE A 257 -14.18 5.09 4.37
CA ILE A 257 -14.89 3.82 4.14
C ILE A 257 -14.33 2.70 5.04
N HIS A 258 -13.02 2.63 5.20
CA HIS A 258 -12.39 1.63 6.06
C HIS A 258 -12.82 1.82 7.53
N LEU A 259 -12.83 3.05 8.03
CA LEU A 259 -13.26 3.36 9.40
C LEU A 259 -14.74 3.04 9.62
N ASP A 260 -15.61 3.35 8.66
CA ASP A 260 -17.04 3.03 8.73
C ASP A 260 -17.26 1.51 8.78
N ASN A 261 -16.67 0.77 7.82
CA ASN A 261 -16.91 -0.67 7.66
C ASN A 261 -16.41 -1.49 8.86
N HIS A 262 -15.36 -1.03 9.55
CA HIS A 262 -14.78 -1.72 10.69
C HIS A 262 -15.23 -1.12 12.03
N SER A 263 -16.19 -0.19 12.02
CA SER A 263 -16.71 0.50 13.22
C SER A 263 -15.61 1.19 14.06
N LEU A 264 -14.59 1.74 13.40
CA LEU A 264 -13.39 2.30 14.05
C LEU A 264 -13.54 3.76 14.51
N TRP A 265 -14.76 4.31 14.43
CA TRP A 265 -15.10 5.58 15.06
C TRP A 265 -15.32 5.43 16.58
N GLU A 266 -15.51 4.20 17.06
CA GLU A 266 -15.69 3.85 18.48
C GLU A 266 -14.91 2.55 18.81
N PRO A 267 -13.80 2.61 19.56
CA PRO A 267 -13.13 3.81 20.10
C PRO A 267 -12.40 4.63 19.01
N LYS A 268 -12.44 5.96 19.14
CA LYS A 268 -11.88 6.91 18.14
C LYS A 268 -10.34 6.96 18.04
N THR A 269 -9.61 6.22 18.87
CA THR A 269 -8.13 6.30 18.97
C THR A 269 -7.45 6.01 17.62
N PHE A 270 -7.87 4.94 16.96
CA PHE A 270 -7.34 4.55 15.67
C PHE A 270 -7.71 5.56 14.57
N ALA A 271 -8.96 6.04 14.56
CA ALA A 271 -9.40 7.07 13.62
C ALA A 271 -8.58 8.37 13.75
N ILE A 272 -8.32 8.83 14.97
CA ILE A 272 -7.45 9.99 15.23
C ILE A 272 -6.03 9.72 14.73
N ARG A 273 -5.47 8.54 15.00
CA ARG A 273 -4.12 8.18 14.52
C ARG A 273 -4.06 8.19 12.99
N CYS A 274 -5.04 7.59 12.31
CA CYS A 274 -5.13 7.58 10.85
C CYS A 274 -5.10 9.00 10.27
N PHE A 275 -5.94 9.90 10.81
CA PHE A 275 -6.00 11.27 10.31
C PHE A 275 -4.79 12.12 10.74
N LYS A 276 -4.12 11.82 11.84
CA LYS A 276 -2.80 12.41 12.14
C LYS A 276 -1.76 12.00 11.10
N ILE A 277 -1.68 10.71 10.75
CA ILE A 277 -0.80 10.23 9.67
C ILE A 277 -1.13 10.97 8.38
N VAL A 278 -2.42 11.08 8.03
CA VAL A 278 -2.86 11.83 6.83
C VAL A 278 -2.39 13.28 6.87
N MET A 279 -2.77 14.03 7.90
CA MET A 279 -2.56 15.47 7.98
C MET A 279 -1.07 15.85 8.04
N TYR A 280 -0.23 15.04 8.69
CA TYR A 280 1.22 15.25 8.71
C TYR A 280 1.93 14.84 7.42
N SER A 281 1.26 14.09 6.53
CA SER A 281 1.89 13.59 5.31
C SER A 281 1.56 14.43 4.09
N ILE A 282 0.31 14.87 3.97
CA ILE A 282 -0.10 15.68 2.82
C ILE A 282 0.57 17.06 2.84
N GLN A 283 0.69 17.67 1.65
CA GLN A 283 1.18 19.04 1.55
C GLN A 283 0.25 20.01 2.32
N PRO A 284 0.77 20.95 3.12
CA PRO A 284 -0.04 21.85 3.95
C PRO A 284 -1.12 22.61 3.20
N GLN A 285 -0.83 23.00 1.95
CA GLN A 285 -1.78 23.69 1.06
C GLN A 285 -3.04 22.86 0.72
N HIS A 286 -2.96 21.53 0.79
CA HIS A 286 -4.09 20.62 0.54
C HIS A 286 -4.86 20.24 1.81
N SER A 287 -4.46 20.72 3.00
CA SER A 287 -5.08 20.37 4.29
C SER A 287 -6.58 20.69 4.36
N HIS A 288 -7.01 21.79 3.75
CA HIS A 288 -8.42 22.18 3.67
C HIS A 288 -9.29 21.14 2.95
N LEU A 289 -8.76 20.40 1.97
CA LEU A 289 -9.50 19.36 1.26
C LEU A 289 -9.80 18.16 2.15
N VAL A 290 -8.85 17.77 3.02
CA VAL A 290 -9.07 16.68 4.00
C VAL A 290 -10.15 17.09 4.99
N ILE A 291 -10.12 18.33 5.46
CA ILE A 291 -11.15 18.88 6.34
C ILE A 291 -12.50 18.87 5.64
N GLN A 292 -12.58 19.31 4.37
CA GLN A 292 -13.81 19.27 3.59
C GLN A 292 -14.37 17.85 3.41
N GLN A 293 -13.50 16.84 3.22
CA GLN A 293 -13.93 15.43 3.18
C GLN A 293 -14.50 14.98 4.53
N LEU A 294 -13.87 15.34 5.65
CA LEU A 294 -14.38 15.04 7.00
C LEU A 294 -15.72 15.72 7.30
N LEU A 295 -15.88 17.00 6.90
CA LEU A 295 -17.14 17.73 7.04
C LEU A 295 -18.26 17.07 6.22
N SER A 296 -17.97 16.74 4.97
CA SER A 296 -18.91 16.03 4.09
C SER A 296 -19.28 14.65 4.66
N HIS A 297 -18.32 13.96 5.28
CA HIS A 297 -18.54 12.67 5.94
C HIS A 297 -19.45 12.79 7.17
N LEU A 298 -19.23 13.82 7.98
CA LEU A 298 -20.06 14.12 9.15
C LEU A 298 -21.50 14.41 8.75
N ASP A 299 -21.70 15.16 7.66
CA ASP A 299 -23.04 15.45 7.13
C ASP A 299 -23.75 14.20 6.62
N ALA A 300 -23.04 13.35 5.87
CA ALA A 300 -23.56 12.06 5.40
C ALA A 300 -23.93 11.14 6.58
N ASN A 301 -23.23 11.29 7.71
CA ASN A 301 -23.46 10.55 8.96
C ASN A 301 -24.31 11.32 9.98
N SER A 302 -25.00 12.39 9.60
CA SER A 302 -25.81 13.22 10.51
C SER A 302 -26.90 12.45 11.26
N LYS A 303 -27.34 11.31 10.70
CA LYS A 303 -28.36 10.40 11.26
C LYS A 303 -27.76 9.13 11.89
N SER A 304 -26.44 8.99 11.90
CA SER A 304 -25.73 7.87 12.51
C SER A 304 -25.69 8.00 14.03
N ALA A 305 -25.28 6.93 14.72
CA ALA A 305 -25.16 6.93 16.19
C ALA A 305 -24.34 8.13 16.69
N ALA A 306 -24.75 8.72 17.82
CA ALA A 306 -24.09 9.88 18.41
C ALA A 306 -22.62 9.62 18.73
N THR A 307 -22.26 8.38 19.10
CA THR A 307 -20.87 7.96 19.33
C THR A 307 -20.01 8.03 18.06
N VAL A 308 -20.55 7.57 16.92
CA VAL A 308 -19.90 7.68 15.60
C VAL A 308 -19.73 9.14 15.20
N ARG A 309 -20.79 9.96 15.32
CA ARG A 309 -20.72 11.40 15.03
C ARG A 309 -19.70 12.11 15.92
N ALA A 310 -19.62 11.75 17.21
CA ALA A 310 -18.63 12.28 18.14
C ALA A 310 -17.19 11.92 17.72
N GLY A 311 -16.96 10.67 17.29
CA GLY A 311 -15.67 10.24 16.75
C GLY A 311 -15.25 11.05 15.53
N ILE A 312 -16.18 11.30 14.59
CA ILE A 312 -15.90 12.14 13.40
C ILE A 312 -15.57 13.58 13.81
N VAL A 313 -16.34 14.18 14.74
CA VAL A 313 -16.11 15.55 15.23
C VAL A 313 -14.75 15.70 15.91
N GLU A 314 -14.31 14.70 16.68
CA GLU A 314 -13.00 14.76 17.32
C GLU A 314 -11.85 14.61 16.32
N VAL A 315 -11.99 13.73 15.34
CA VAL A 315 -11.02 13.63 14.23
C VAL A 315 -10.95 14.94 13.46
N LEU A 316 -12.10 15.55 13.16
CA LEU A 316 -12.19 16.86 12.53
C LEU A 316 -11.51 17.96 13.37
N SER A 317 -11.70 17.93 14.69
CA SER A 317 -11.04 18.84 15.62
C SER A 317 -9.52 18.73 15.55
N GLU A 318 -8.98 17.51 15.63
CA GLU A 318 -7.54 17.27 15.60
C GLU A 318 -6.96 17.68 14.23
N ALA A 319 -7.66 17.36 13.14
CA ALA A 319 -7.25 17.78 11.80
C ALA A 319 -7.26 19.31 11.64
N ALA A 320 -8.28 19.99 12.15
CA ALA A 320 -8.36 21.45 12.13
C ALA A 320 -7.22 22.11 12.93
N ILE A 321 -6.85 21.57 14.09
CA ILE A 321 -5.71 22.06 14.89
C ILE A 321 -4.41 21.93 14.10
N ILE A 322 -4.19 20.78 13.43
CA ILE A 322 -2.99 20.58 12.61
C ILE A 322 -2.98 21.56 11.42
N ALA A 323 -4.11 21.76 10.75
CA ALA A 323 -4.21 22.70 9.62
C ALA A 323 -4.01 24.17 10.04
N ALA A 324 -4.51 24.57 11.22
CA ALA A 324 -4.39 25.93 11.73
C ALA A 324 -2.93 26.34 11.95
N SER A 325 -2.04 25.39 12.28
CA SER A 325 -0.60 25.64 12.41
C SER A 325 0.10 26.00 11.08
N GLY A 326 -0.53 25.73 9.94
CA GLY A 326 0.04 25.87 8.60
C GLY A 326 -0.57 26.97 7.72
N SER A 327 -1.45 27.84 8.27
CA SER A 327 -2.17 28.94 7.59
C SER A 327 -3.37 28.50 6.74
N VAL A 328 -4.58 28.45 7.31
CA VAL A 328 -5.85 28.53 6.56
C VAL A 328 -6.99 29.13 7.42
N GLY A 329 -7.28 30.42 7.24
CA GLY A 329 -8.42 31.11 7.89
C GLY A 329 -9.82 30.68 7.40
N PRO A 330 -10.05 30.46 6.08
CA PRO A 330 -11.38 30.10 5.55
C PRO A 330 -11.93 28.76 6.07
N THR A 331 -11.08 27.76 6.26
CA THR A 331 -11.49 26.41 6.66
C THR A 331 -12.06 26.37 8.08
N VAL A 332 -11.56 27.24 8.97
CA VAL A 332 -12.01 27.30 10.37
C VAL A 332 -13.48 27.73 10.47
N LEU A 333 -13.91 28.69 9.62
CA LEU A 333 -15.29 29.14 9.57
C LEU A 333 -16.24 28.05 9.02
N GLU A 334 -15.82 27.32 8.00
CA GLU A 334 -16.60 26.20 7.45
C GLU A 334 -16.77 25.07 8.47
N VAL A 335 -15.70 24.74 9.21
CA VAL A 335 -15.75 23.80 10.33
C VAL A 335 -16.76 24.28 11.36
N PHE A 336 -16.69 25.54 11.77
CA PHE A 336 -17.62 26.12 12.75
C PHE A 336 -19.08 26.05 12.31
N ASN A 337 -19.40 26.48 11.09
CA ASN A 337 -20.77 26.47 10.58
C ASN A 337 -21.35 25.05 10.53
N THR A 338 -20.54 24.08 10.14
CA THR A 338 -20.94 22.67 10.11
C THR A 338 -21.17 22.14 11.51
N LEU A 339 -20.27 22.43 12.46
CA LEU A 339 -20.41 22.04 13.87
C LEU A 339 -21.67 22.63 14.50
N LEU A 340 -21.98 23.91 14.27
CA LEU A 340 -23.21 24.53 14.74
C LEU A 340 -24.46 23.88 14.15
N ARG A 341 -24.43 23.53 12.86
CA ARG A 341 -25.54 22.80 12.22
C ARG A 341 -25.73 21.42 12.85
N GLN A 342 -24.65 20.68 13.10
CA GLN A 342 -24.70 19.36 13.74
C GLN A 342 -25.18 19.44 15.20
N LEU A 343 -24.77 20.49 15.92
CA LEU A 343 -25.27 20.79 17.27
C LEU A 343 -26.78 21.02 17.25
N ARG A 344 -27.27 21.85 16.33
CA ARG A 344 -28.70 22.09 16.14
C ARG A 344 -29.46 20.78 15.86
N LEU A 345 -28.97 19.95 14.92
CA LEU A 345 -29.59 18.67 14.60
C LEU A 345 -29.67 17.72 15.81
N SER A 346 -28.62 17.68 16.63
CA SER A 346 -28.61 16.87 17.86
C SER A 346 -29.61 17.38 18.90
N ILE A 347 -29.71 18.70 19.08
CA ILE A 347 -30.68 19.33 19.98
C ILE A 347 -32.11 19.06 19.50
N ASP A 348 -32.39 19.26 18.21
CA ASP A 348 -33.70 19.02 17.62
C ASP A 348 -34.11 17.55 17.78
N TYR A 349 -33.18 16.61 17.59
CA TYR A 349 -33.44 15.18 17.83
C TYR A 349 -33.68 14.85 19.31
N ALA A 350 -32.90 15.42 20.23
CA ALA A 350 -33.10 15.21 21.66
C ALA A 350 -34.46 15.74 22.14
N LEU A 351 -34.96 16.83 21.55
CA LEU A 351 -36.24 17.45 21.91
C LEU A 351 -37.45 16.78 21.24
N THR A 352 -37.32 16.32 20.00
CA THR A 352 -38.45 15.86 19.19
C THR A 352 -38.45 14.35 18.89
N GLY A 353 -37.34 13.66 19.13
CA GLY A 353 -37.12 12.28 18.70
C GLY A 353 -36.98 12.10 17.18
N THR A 354 -36.93 13.19 16.41
CA THR A 354 -36.90 13.20 14.94
C THR A 354 -35.88 14.21 14.41
N TYR A 355 -35.16 13.85 13.34
CA TYR A 355 -34.14 14.73 12.72
C TYR A 355 -34.73 15.73 11.70
N ASP A 356 -35.90 15.42 11.14
CA ASP A 356 -36.73 16.33 10.36
C ASP A 356 -38.00 16.51 11.18
N GLY A 357 -38.52 17.73 11.33
CA GLY A 357 -39.72 18.06 12.13
C GLY A 357 -41.04 17.38 11.67
N ALA A 358 -40.96 16.29 10.90
CA ALA A 358 -42.05 15.40 10.59
C ALA A 358 -42.25 14.38 11.74
N LEU A 359 -43.37 14.55 12.45
CA LEU A 359 -43.87 13.64 13.49
C LEU A 359 -44.17 12.24 12.91
N THR A 360 -43.17 11.37 12.81
CA THR A 360 -43.42 9.93 12.60
C THR A 360 -43.59 9.28 13.96
N GLY A 361 -44.85 9.02 14.33
CA GLY A 361 -45.24 8.36 15.57
C GLY A 361 -44.67 6.95 15.67
N GLY A 362 -43.54 6.83 16.35
CA GLY A 362 -42.97 5.58 16.83
C GLY A 362 -42.07 5.90 18.01
N THR A 363 -42.28 5.23 19.13
CA THR A 363 -41.50 5.38 20.37
C THR A 363 -40.06 4.89 20.12
N LYS A 364 -39.24 5.70 19.46
CA LYS A 364 -37.80 5.49 19.40
C LYS A 364 -37.25 5.79 20.79
N ILE A 365 -36.51 4.86 21.36
CA ILE A 365 -35.77 5.11 22.60
C ILE A 365 -34.76 6.23 22.30
N ILE A 366 -35.05 7.44 22.77
CA ILE A 366 -34.16 8.59 22.63
C ILE A 366 -32.96 8.32 23.51
N LYS A 367 -31.79 8.14 22.90
CA LYS A 367 -30.51 7.99 23.60
C LYS A 367 -30.00 9.36 24.06
N GLU A 368 -30.78 10.07 24.88
CA GLU A 368 -30.52 11.45 25.30
C GLU A 368 -29.11 11.64 25.89
N HIS A 369 -28.63 10.65 26.63
CA HIS A 369 -27.29 10.70 27.22
C HIS A 369 -26.18 10.71 26.17
N GLU A 370 -26.29 9.89 25.12
CA GLU A 370 -25.30 9.85 24.04
C GLU A 370 -25.34 11.15 23.21
N GLU A 371 -26.52 11.71 22.98
CA GLU A 371 -26.67 13.02 22.33
C GLU A 371 -26.06 14.16 23.15
N ARG A 372 -26.22 14.17 24.48
CA ARG A 372 -25.57 15.16 25.36
C ARG A 372 -24.05 15.06 25.28
N MET A 373 -23.49 13.85 25.30
CA MET A 373 -22.04 13.65 25.14
C MET A 373 -21.55 14.17 23.78
N PHE A 374 -22.34 13.96 22.71
CA PHE A 374 -22.03 14.53 21.40
C PHE A 374 -22.06 16.07 21.40
N GLN A 375 -23.08 16.67 22.01
CA GLN A 375 -23.20 18.12 22.14
C GLN A 375 -22.00 18.72 22.88
N GLU A 376 -21.59 18.12 24.00
CA GLU A 376 -20.40 18.52 24.74
C GLU A 376 -19.13 18.39 23.91
N ALA A 377 -18.97 17.32 23.13
CA ALA A 377 -17.84 17.13 22.24
C ALA A 377 -17.77 18.24 21.18
N VAL A 378 -18.91 18.59 20.55
CA VAL A 378 -18.99 19.69 19.58
C VAL A 378 -18.60 21.02 20.23
N ILE A 379 -19.17 21.36 21.39
CA ILE A 379 -18.86 22.60 22.12
C ILE A 379 -17.37 22.68 22.46
N LYS A 380 -16.79 21.58 22.96
CA LYS A 380 -15.37 21.51 23.29
C LYS A 380 -14.49 21.67 22.05
N THR A 381 -14.85 21.06 20.93
CA THR A 381 -14.16 21.20 19.66
C THR A 381 -14.18 22.64 19.17
N THR A 382 -15.35 23.29 19.20
CA THR A 382 -15.52 24.70 18.84
C THR A 382 -14.61 25.62 19.66
N GLY A 383 -14.50 25.39 20.98
CA GLY A 383 -13.60 26.14 21.86
C GLY A 383 -12.11 25.88 21.56
N ARG A 384 -11.73 24.63 21.22
CA ARG A 384 -10.33 24.25 20.91
C ARG A 384 -9.83 24.80 19.58
N THR A 385 -10.70 24.94 18.59
CA THR A 385 -10.33 25.48 17.27
C THR A 385 -10.09 27.00 17.26
N GLY A 386 -10.19 27.68 18.41
CA GLY A 386 -9.76 29.07 18.56
C GLY A 386 -10.69 30.09 17.90
N ILE A 387 -12.01 29.87 17.98
CA ILE A 387 -13.02 30.87 17.60
C ILE A 387 -13.56 31.47 18.89
N ALA A 388 -12.77 32.38 19.48
CA ALA A 388 -13.20 33.35 20.46
C ALA A 388 -12.60 34.70 20.07
#